data_AF-A0A832AX07-F1
#
_entry.id   AF-A0A832AX07-F1
#
_cell.length_a   1.000
_cell.length_b   1.000
_cell.length_c   1.000
_cell.angle_alpha   90.00
_cell.angle_beta   90.00
_cell.angle_gamma   90.00
#
_symmetry.space_group_name_H-M   'P 1'
#
loop_
_entity.id
_entity.type
_entity.pdbx_description
1 polymer ?
#
loop_
_entity_poly.entity_id
_entity_poly.type
_entity_poly.pdbx_seq_one_letter_code
_entity_poly.pdbx_strand_id
1 'polypeptide(L)'
;MVTAKTILDWHRRLVARRWTYPQRRPGRPPLERDPVDLTVRMARENPRWGYLRIVGELRKLGVTVSKGSVATVLGRHGLPPAPRRDRPTWS
;
A
#
# COMPACT_ATOMS: atom_id res chain seq x y z
N MET A 1 10.01 -30.12 44.53
CA MET A 1 8.99 -30.92 43.79
C MET A 1 8.31 -30.01 42.79
N VAL A 2 8.15 -30.44 41.54
CA VAL A 2 7.40 -29.68 40.51
C VAL A 2 5.96 -30.15 40.54
N THR A 3 5.00 -29.22 40.62
CA THR A 3 3.56 -29.51 40.66
C THR A 3 2.92 -29.22 39.31
N ALA A 4 1.85 -29.92 38.94
CA ALA A 4 1.13 -29.74 37.67
C ALA A 4 0.72 -28.27 37.40
N LYS A 5 0.40 -27.51 38.45
CA LYS A 5 0.10 -26.07 38.36
C LYS A 5 1.25 -25.26 37.74
N THR A 6 2.49 -25.58 38.11
CA THR A 6 3.69 -24.88 37.63
C THR A 6 3.91 -25.10 36.13
N ILE A 7 3.63 -26.32 35.65
CA ILE A 7 3.73 -26.66 34.22
C ILE A 7 2.67 -25.90 33.42
N LEU A 8 1.43 -25.84 33.93
CA LEU A 8 0.34 -25.08 33.29
C LEU A 8 0.64 -23.57 33.25
N ASP A 9 1.25 -23.02 34.30
CA ASP A 9 1.66 -21.61 34.33
C ASP A 9 2.78 -21.32 33.32
N TRP A 10 3.74 -22.22 33.16
CA TRP A 10 4.77 -22.10 32.12
C TRP A 10 4.18 -22.21 30.72
N HIS A 11 3.27 -23.16 30.49
CA HIS A 11 2.60 -23.32 29.22
C HIS A 11 1.80 -22.06 28.84
N ARG A 12 1.00 -21.52 29.77
CA ARG A 12 0.24 -20.27 29.54
C ARG A 12 1.14 -19.09 29.21
N ARG A 13 2.28 -18.94 29.92
CA ARG A 13 3.27 -17.90 29.63
C ARG A 13 3.93 -18.08 28.27
N LEU A 14 4.25 -19.32 27.88
CA LEU A 14 4.87 -19.62 26.59
C LEU A 14 3.90 -19.31 25.43
N VAL A 15 2.63 -19.72 25.56
CA VAL A 15 1.58 -19.41 24.59
C VAL A 15 1.37 -17.90 24.47
N ALA A 16 1.25 -17.17 25.58
CA ALA A 16 1.11 -15.72 25.56
C ALA A 16 2.28 -15.02 24.82
N ARG A 17 3.51 -15.44 25.11
CA ARG A 17 4.73 -14.91 24.46
C ARG A 17 4.78 -15.23 22.97
N ARG A 18 4.35 -16.42 22.54
CA ARG A 18 4.29 -16.82 21.13
C ARG A 18 3.36 -15.92 20.32
N TRP A 19 2.29 -15.44 20.93
CA TRP A 19 1.29 -14.58 20.29
C TRP A 19 1.52 -13.08 20.48
N THR A 20 2.52 -12.69 21.27
CA THR A 20 2.93 -11.29 21.40
C THR A 20 3.95 -10.96 20.32
N TYR A 21 3.49 -10.85 19.08
CA TYR A 21 4.31 -10.24 18.03
C TYR A 21 4.28 -8.72 18.22
N PRO A 22 5.43 -8.04 18.37
CA PRO A 22 5.44 -6.59 18.27
C PRO A 22 4.83 -6.22 16.91
N GLN A 23 3.79 -5.40 16.92
CA GLN A 23 3.22 -4.87 15.68
C GLN A 23 4.38 -4.24 14.89
N ARG A 24 4.68 -4.83 13.73
CA ARG A 24 5.75 -4.33 12.85
C ARG A 24 5.44 -2.87 12.55
N ARG A 25 6.37 -1.98 12.90
CA ARG A 25 6.28 -0.58 12.49
C ARG A 25 6.17 -0.56 10.96
N PRO A 26 5.23 0.20 10.37
CA PRO A 26 5.12 0.30 8.93
C PRO A 26 6.47 0.75 8.37
N GLY A 27 7.06 -0.05 7.48
CA GLY A 27 8.46 0.11 7.08
C GLY A 27 8.74 1.40 6.32
N ARG A 28 7.84 1.82 5.43
CA ARG A 28 7.98 3.08 4.69
C ARG A 28 7.01 4.12 5.25
N PRO A 29 7.47 5.33 5.61
CA PRO A 29 6.55 6.41 5.94
C PRO A 29 5.58 6.65 4.77
N PRO A 30 4.29 6.91 5.06
CA PRO A 30 3.33 7.29 4.03
C PRO A 30 3.81 8.50 3.23
N LEU A 31 3.37 8.62 1.97
CA LEU A 31 3.53 9.88 1.24
C LEU A 31 2.82 11.00 2.02
N GLU A 32 3.36 12.21 1.92
CA GLU A 32 2.71 13.42 2.41
C GLU A 32 1.33 13.58 1.76
N ARG A 33 0.42 14.28 2.47
CA ARG A 33 -0.98 14.43 2.02
C ARG A 33 -1.10 15.13 0.67
N ASP A 34 -0.29 16.17 0.44
CA ASP A 34 -0.35 16.98 -0.78
C ASP A 34 -0.04 16.17 -2.06
N PRO A 35 1.06 15.38 -2.14
CA PRO A 35 1.29 14.45 -3.25
C PRO A 35 0.17 13.43 -3.46
N VAL A 36 -0.45 12.95 -2.38
CA VAL A 36 -1.56 11.98 -2.43
C VAL A 36 -2.79 12.62 -3.06
N ASP A 37 -3.19 13.79 -2.57
CA ASP A 37 -4.37 14.52 -3.05
C ASP A 37 -4.19 14.93 -4.50
N LEU A 38 -3.00 15.41 -4.89
CA LEU A 38 -2.67 15.72 -6.27
C LEU A 38 -2.76 14.49 -7.19
N THR A 39 -2.25 13.34 -6.74
CA THR A 39 -2.32 12.07 -7.48
C THR A 39 -3.77 11.66 -7.71
N VAL A 40 -4.60 11.71 -6.66
CA VAL A 40 -6.03 11.34 -6.73
C VAL A 40 -6.79 12.28 -7.64
N ARG A 41 -6.55 13.60 -7.55
CA ARG A 41 -7.17 14.61 -8.41
C ARG A 41 -6.84 14.36 -9.88
N MET A 42 -5.56 14.21 -10.22
CA MET A 42 -5.13 13.94 -11.60
C MET A 42 -5.79 12.68 -12.18
N ALA A 43 -5.87 11.61 -11.39
CA ALA A 43 -6.47 10.35 -11.85
C ALA A 43 -7.99 10.46 -12.05
N ARG A 44 -8.69 11.24 -11.22
CA ARG A 44 -10.14 11.49 -11.39
C ARG A 44 -10.42 12.36 -12.61
N GLU A 45 -9.63 13.39 -12.82
CA GLU A 45 -9.76 14.29 -13.98
C GLU A 45 -9.35 13.61 -15.29
N ASN A 46 -8.47 12.59 -15.22
CA ASN A 46 -7.95 11.89 -16.38
C ASN A 46 -8.07 10.35 -16.26
N PRO A 47 -9.28 9.77 -16.36
CA PRO A 47 -9.50 8.33 -16.12
C PRO A 47 -8.75 7.38 -17.06
N ARG A 48 -8.30 7.88 -18.22
CA ARG A 48 -7.54 7.11 -19.22
C ARG A 48 -6.03 7.09 -18.94
N TRP A 49 -5.54 7.84 -17.96
CA TRP A 49 -4.12 7.93 -17.69
C TRP A 49 -3.60 6.74 -16.89
N GLY A 50 -2.68 5.98 -17.49
CA GLY A 50 -1.95 4.93 -16.78
C GLY A 50 -1.00 5.49 -15.71
N TYR A 51 -0.58 4.63 -14.78
CA TYR A 51 0.26 5.03 -13.63
C TYR A 51 1.55 5.76 -14.02
N LEU A 52 2.23 5.32 -15.09
CA LEU A 52 3.46 5.96 -15.56
C LEU A 52 3.22 7.36 -16.13
N ARG A 53 2.05 7.60 -16.73
CA ARG A 53 1.65 8.93 -17.21
C ARG A 53 1.52 9.89 -16.03
N ILE A 54 0.82 9.48 -14.97
CA ILE A 54 0.64 10.26 -13.74
C ILE A 54 1.99 10.55 -13.08
N VAL A 55 2.88 9.54 -12.96
CA VAL A 55 4.25 9.74 -12.44
C VAL A 55 5.00 10.80 -13.24
N GLY A 56 4.89 10.75 -14.57
CA GLY A 56 5.53 11.72 -15.46
C GLY A 56 5.03 13.15 -15.23
N GLU A 57 3.72 13.35 -15.08
CA GLU A 57 3.14 14.67 -14.80
C GLU A 57 3.49 15.18 -13.40
N LEU A 58 3.47 14.32 -12.38
CA LEU A 58 3.91 14.68 -11.03
C LEU A 58 5.38 15.11 -11.01
N ARG A 59 6.24 14.42 -11.76
CA ARG A 59 7.66 14.79 -11.89
C ARG A 59 7.85 16.18 -12.49
N LYS A 60 7.01 16.60 -13.45
CA LYS A 60 7.05 17.96 -14.02
C LYS A 60 6.69 19.03 -12.99
N LEU A 61 5.88 18.68 -11.99
CA LEU A 61 5.48 19.54 -10.89
C LEU A 61 6.46 19.46 -9.69
N GLY A 62 7.61 18.80 -9.86
CA GLY A 62 8.62 18.63 -8.80
C GLY A 62 8.33 17.49 -7.82
N VAL A 63 7.24 16.75 -8.00
CA VAL A 63 6.81 15.67 -7.11
C VAL A 63 7.38 14.35 -7.59
N THR A 64 8.34 13.79 -6.83
CA THR A 64 8.98 12.51 -7.18
C THR A 64 8.26 11.34 -6.51
N VAL A 65 7.54 10.55 -7.30
CA VAL A 65 6.83 9.34 -6.83
C VAL A 65 7.11 8.14 -7.72
N SER A 66 7.11 6.94 -7.13
CA SER A 66 7.23 5.70 -7.89
C SER A 66 5.88 5.24 -8.44
N LYS A 67 5.90 4.47 -9.54
CA LYS A 67 4.71 3.80 -10.09
C LYS A 67 3.93 3.03 -9.02
N GLY A 68 4.63 2.30 -8.14
CA GLY A 68 4.02 1.52 -7.06
C GLY A 68 3.36 2.41 -6.00
N SER A 69 3.91 3.60 -5.75
CA SER A 69 3.29 4.58 -4.83
C SER A 69 1.98 5.09 -5.42
N VAL A 70 1.97 5.46 -6.71
CA VAL A 70 0.74 5.86 -7.42
C VAL A 70 -0.29 4.74 -7.41
N ALA A 71 0.08 3.50 -7.75
CA ALA A 71 -0.83 2.36 -7.72
C ALA A 71 -1.41 2.12 -6.31
N THR A 72 -0.60 2.25 -5.26
CA THR A 72 -1.04 2.10 -3.88
C THR A 72 -2.03 3.19 -3.48
N VAL A 73 -1.74 4.45 -3.84
CA VAL A 73 -2.62 5.58 -3.58
C VAL A 73 -3.96 5.37 -4.30
N LEU A 74 -3.95 5.14 -5.61
CA LEU A 74 -5.18 4.96 -6.38
C LEU A 74 -6.01 3.77 -5.86
N GLY A 75 -5.37 2.65 -5.53
CA GLY A 75 -6.04 1.50 -4.92
C GLY A 75 -6.69 1.81 -3.58
N ARG A 76 -6.01 2.57 -2.70
CA ARG A 76 -6.58 3.02 -1.40
C ARG A 76 -7.77 3.96 -1.57
N HIS A 77 -7.82 4.71 -2.67
CA HIS A 77 -8.92 5.63 -2.99
C HIS A 77 -9.97 5.02 -3.93
N GLY A 78 -9.94 3.72 -4.18
CA GLY A 78 -10.94 3.01 -4.98
C GLY A 78 -10.91 3.34 -6.48
N LEU A 79 -9.80 3.89 -6.99
CA LEU A 79 -9.65 4.24 -8.40
C LEU A 79 -9.09 3.05 -9.19
N PRO A 80 -9.85 2.50 -10.17
CA PRO A 80 -9.40 1.36 -10.94
C PRO A 80 -8.20 1.72 -11.83
N PRO A 81 -7.40 0.73 -12.25
CA PRO A 81 -6.37 0.95 -13.26
C PRO A 81 -6.97 1.54 -14.53
N ALA A 82 -6.21 2.41 -15.20
CA ALA A 82 -6.63 2.94 -16.49
C ALA A 82 -7.03 1.80 -17.45
N PRO A 83 -8.10 1.99 -18.26
CA PRO A 83 -8.55 0.99 -19.22
C PRO A 83 -7.39 0.54 -20.10
N ARG A 84 -7.29 -0.77 -20.32
CA ARG A 84 -6.36 -1.30 -21.31
C ARG A 84 -6.84 -0.80 -22.67
N ARG A 85 -5.93 -0.19 -23.44
CA ARG A 85 -6.22 0.22 -24.81
C ARG A 85 -6.57 -1.04 -25.61
N ASP A 86 -7.68 -1.01 -26.34
CA ASP A 86 -8.10 -2.13 -27.19
C ASP A 86 -6.92 -2.54 -28.07
N ARG A 87 -6.57 -3.83 -27.98
CA ARG A 87 -5.46 -4.39 -28.73
C ARG A 87 -5.95 -4.52 -30.18
N PRO A 88 -5.20 -4.05 -31.19
CA PRO A 88 -5.55 -4.35 -32.57
C PRO A 88 -5.48 -5.87 -32.76
N THR A 89 -6.63 -6.49 -33.02
CA THR A 89 -6.74 -7.85 -33.54
C THR A 89 -6.39 -7.80 -35.01
N TRP A 90 -5.13 -8.06 -35.33
CA TRP A 90 -4.80 -8.46 -36.70
C TRP A 90 -5.24 -9.91 -36.87
N SER A 91 -6.18 -10.14 -37.79
CA SER A 91 -6.53 -11.44 -38.37
C SER A 91 -5.93 -11.53 -39.77
#